data_AF-C7Z3M3-F1
#
_entry.id   AF-C7Z3M3-F1
#
_cell.length_a   1.000
_cell.length_b   1.000
_cell.length_c   1.000
_cell.angle_alpha   90.00
_cell.angle_beta   90.00
_cell.angle_gamma   90.00
#
_symmetry.space_group_name_H-M   'P 1'
#
loop_
_entity.id
_entity.type
_entity.pdbx_description
1 polymer ?
#
loop_
_entity_poly.entity_id
_entity_poly.type
_entity_poly.pdbx_seq_one_letter_code
_entity_poly.pdbx_strand_id
1 'polypeptide(L)'
;MSAPMEQHDDGIVMPPDEDAPSHRSDSNINSDSDSDDSYRPDFEALHTEQVARMRATLQSSYPPIEETDFDAIVGPAEPTFTATWKKEDEELMLLEWDSSHEKKAYTCIDVKNASLITLWKVCMRMFRCTPLDLISPLLNLKYGSSTVVFSQEFCEALTPLIVHGVWRGSTQRLAMALQYAVICRTDDRRPWKPEFRCFALHLLVSSMDKHSSMPQPIHKMHHEARISDVMYEIGEIVSEMSLDVTTTAGCTVYKGHEVYCVTTQDVELVTMAVNYAAWGVFTTVNDAYELFQGRWTTTIHPIRSRSETSINELGDSSYASWPWPKSDELGLSLRSKFCLERLDDYRGFGHLKSVTAGRCGKGDWANGLFMEEGYRDSAFIPRKWMPFGTFHLSTCL
;
A
#
# COMPACT_ATOMS: atom_id res chain seq x y z
N MET A 1 39.81 12.48 -43.43
CA MET A 1 39.34 13.71 -44.10
C MET A 1 37.85 13.76 -43.89
N SER A 2 37.42 14.39 -42.80
CA SER A 2 36.01 14.43 -42.39
C SER A 2 35.47 15.83 -42.68
N ALA A 3 34.41 15.90 -43.46
CA ALA A 3 33.72 17.14 -43.83
C ALA A 3 32.83 17.63 -42.67
N PRO A 4 32.68 18.95 -42.47
CA PRO A 4 31.80 19.50 -41.46
C PRO A 4 30.37 19.62 -42.00
N MET A 5 29.40 19.32 -41.14
CA MET A 5 27.97 19.42 -41.38
C MET A 5 27.51 20.83 -40.98
N GLU A 6 27.02 21.61 -41.94
CA GLU A 6 26.47 22.96 -41.74
C GLU A 6 25.16 22.87 -40.94
N GLN A 7 25.07 23.67 -39.88
CA GLN A 7 23.83 23.93 -39.12
C GLN A 7 23.10 25.11 -39.76
N HIS A 8 21.88 24.87 -40.23
CA HIS A 8 20.94 25.90 -40.67
C HIS A 8 20.09 26.36 -39.48
N ASP A 9 20.21 27.63 -39.14
CA ASP A 9 19.51 28.34 -38.08
C ASP A 9 18.31 29.08 -38.69
N ASP A 10 17.13 28.45 -38.68
CA ASP A 10 15.89 29.07 -39.14
C ASP A 10 15.22 29.80 -37.97
N GLY A 11 15.61 31.07 -37.81
CA GLY A 11 15.01 32.00 -36.87
C GLY A 11 13.53 32.24 -37.17
N ILE A 12 12.65 31.66 -36.34
CA ILE A 12 11.21 31.95 -36.32
C ILE A 12 11.01 33.28 -35.58
N VAL A 13 10.77 34.34 -36.36
CA VAL A 13 10.32 35.65 -35.88
C VAL A 13 8.84 35.57 -35.54
N MET A 14 8.48 35.76 -34.28
CA MET A 14 7.08 35.93 -33.85
C MET A 14 6.60 37.35 -34.21
N PRO A 15 5.38 37.50 -34.76
CA PRO A 15 4.79 38.81 -35.00
C PRO A 15 4.39 39.49 -33.67
N PRO A 16 4.36 40.83 -33.62
CA PRO A 16 3.96 41.58 -32.44
C PRO A 16 2.44 41.47 -32.20
N ASP A 17 2.05 41.20 -30.95
CA ASP A 17 0.66 41.16 -30.49
C ASP A 17 -0.01 42.55 -30.66
N GLU A 18 -1.02 42.60 -31.51
CA GLU A 18 -1.95 43.73 -31.66
C GLU A 18 -2.96 43.75 -30.51
N ASP A 19 -2.96 44.87 -29.78
CA ASP A 19 -4.08 45.57 -29.16
C ASP A 19 -5.33 44.77 -28.75
N ALA A 20 -5.38 44.39 -27.48
CA ALA A 20 -6.61 43.94 -26.82
C ALA A 20 -7.52 45.13 -26.44
N PRO A 21 -8.79 45.18 -26.87
CA PRO A 21 -9.71 46.27 -26.55
C PRO A 21 -10.21 46.19 -25.11
N SER A 22 -10.07 47.30 -24.40
CA SER A 22 -10.61 47.52 -23.05
C SER A 22 -12.13 47.75 -23.11
N HIS A 23 -12.91 46.69 -22.90
CA HIS A 23 -14.35 46.82 -22.66
C HIS A 23 -14.63 46.95 -21.15
N ARG A 24 -14.73 48.22 -20.71
CA ARG A 24 -15.56 48.60 -19.56
C ARG A 24 -17.02 48.30 -19.89
N SER A 25 -17.71 47.60 -19.02
CA SER A 25 -19.17 47.55 -18.99
C SER A 25 -19.61 47.43 -17.54
N ASP A 26 -19.81 48.60 -16.94
CA ASP A 26 -20.53 48.78 -15.69
C ASP A 26 -22.00 48.42 -15.92
N SER A 27 -22.41 47.20 -15.57
CA SER A 27 -23.82 46.84 -15.42
C SER A 27 -24.10 46.55 -13.96
N ASN A 28 -24.52 47.62 -13.29
CA ASN A 28 -25.02 47.67 -11.93
C ASN A 28 -26.40 46.99 -11.89
N ILE A 29 -26.44 45.68 -11.67
CA ILE A 29 -27.67 44.90 -11.48
C ILE A 29 -27.89 44.75 -9.98
N ASN A 30 -28.63 45.70 -9.40
CA ASN A 30 -29.29 45.52 -8.11
C ASN A 30 -30.50 44.61 -8.34
N SER A 31 -30.29 43.30 -8.29
CA SER A 31 -31.36 42.33 -8.16
C SER A 31 -31.53 42.00 -6.68
N ASP A 32 -32.43 42.72 -6.03
CA ASP A 32 -33.09 42.31 -4.78
C ASP A 32 -33.82 41.00 -5.07
N SER A 33 -33.09 39.90 -4.95
CA SER A 33 -33.64 38.56 -5.03
C SER A 33 -33.81 38.10 -3.59
N ASP A 34 -35.05 38.12 -3.11
CA ASP A 34 -35.49 37.48 -1.87
C ASP A 34 -35.00 36.03 -1.88
N SER A 35 -33.83 35.83 -1.27
CA SER A 35 -33.12 34.56 -1.21
C SER A 35 -33.85 33.66 -0.24
N ASP A 36 -34.65 32.77 -0.82
CA ASP A 36 -35.31 31.63 -0.22
C ASP A 36 -34.28 30.74 0.49
N ASP A 37 -34.02 31.05 1.76
CA ASP A 37 -33.03 30.43 2.67
C ASP A 37 -33.49 29.04 3.18
N SER A 38 -34.39 28.36 2.47
CA SER A 38 -35.23 27.31 3.06
C SER A 38 -34.80 25.86 2.84
N TYR A 39 -33.68 25.57 2.19
CA TYR A 39 -33.25 24.18 2.03
C TYR A 39 -31.73 24.00 1.89
N ARG A 40 -30.98 24.27 2.95
CA ARG A 40 -29.64 23.68 3.10
C ARG A 40 -29.83 22.32 3.77
N PRO A 41 -29.63 21.19 3.04
CA PRO A 41 -29.73 19.87 3.64
C PRO A 41 -28.88 19.85 4.90
N ASP A 42 -29.42 19.30 5.98
CA ASP A 42 -28.72 19.15 7.24
C ASP A 42 -27.49 18.24 7.04
N PHE A 43 -26.36 18.87 6.75
CA PHE A 43 -25.09 18.22 6.47
C PHE A 43 -24.65 17.33 7.63
N GLU A 44 -25.02 17.73 8.86
CA GLU A 44 -24.73 16.98 10.08
C GLU A 44 -25.54 15.68 10.14
N ALA A 45 -26.82 15.70 9.75
CA ALA A 45 -27.63 14.49 9.66
C ALA A 45 -27.10 13.51 8.61
N LEU A 46 -26.72 14.01 7.42
CA LEU A 46 -26.14 13.16 6.35
C LEU A 46 -24.82 12.53 6.78
N HIS A 47 -23.93 13.32 7.38
CA HIS A 47 -22.64 12.84 7.88
C HIS A 47 -22.83 11.79 8.98
N THR A 48 -23.74 12.01 9.92
CA THR A 48 -24.06 11.05 10.99
C THR A 48 -24.56 9.72 10.44
N GLU A 49 -25.45 9.74 9.43
CA GLU A 49 -25.95 8.53 8.77
C GLU A 49 -24.81 7.77 8.07
N GLN A 50 -23.93 8.48 7.38
CA GLN A 50 -22.78 7.91 6.68
C GLN A 50 -21.78 7.26 7.65
N VAL A 51 -21.49 7.90 8.78
CA VAL A 51 -20.65 7.34 9.85
C VAL A 51 -21.27 6.07 10.43
N ALA A 52 -22.58 6.08 10.70
CA ALA A 52 -23.30 4.90 11.20
C ALA A 52 -23.25 3.74 10.19
N ARG A 53 -23.45 4.02 8.91
CA ARG A 53 -23.35 3.04 7.81
C ARG A 53 -21.95 2.45 7.70
N MET A 54 -20.92 3.29 7.83
CA MET A 54 -19.53 2.83 7.80
C MET A 54 -19.21 1.95 9.00
N ARG A 55 -19.66 2.32 10.21
CA ARG A 55 -19.50 1.48 11.41
C ARG A 55 -20.18 0.11 11.25
N ALA A 56 -21.39 0.09 10.72
CA ALA A 56 -22.10 -1.16 10.40
C ALA A 56 -21.34 -1.99 9.36
N THR A 57 -20.74 -1.33 8.36
CA THR A 57 -19.90 -2.00 7.35
C THR A 57 -18.64 -2.59 7.99
N LEU A 58 -17.95 -1.84 8.85
CA LEU A 58 -16.78 -2.34 9.59
C LEU A 58 -17.11 -3.54 10.48
N GLN A 59 -18.26 -3.51 11.16
CA GLN A 59 -18.71 -4.61 12.01
C GLN A 59 -19.08 -5.86 11.22
N SER A 60 -19.78 -5.69 10.08
CA SER A 60 -20.25 -6.81 9.27
C SER A 60 -19.18 -7.41 8.35
N SER A 61 -18.36 -6.56 7.72
CA SER A 61 -17.35 -6.99 6.74
C SER A 61 -16.02 -7.36 7.39
N TYR A 62 -15.70 -6.73 8.54
CA TYR A 62 -14.44 -6.93 9.26
C TYR A 62 -14.69 -7.19 10.75
N PRO A 63 -15.36 -8.32 11.08
CA PRO A 63 -15.64 -8.66 12.46
C PRO A 63 -14.32 -8.82 13.26
N PRO A 64 -14.37 -8.70 14.59
CA PRO A 64 -13.24 -9.04 15.45
C PRO A 64 -12.61 -10.40 15.11
N ILE A 65 -11.31 -10.54 15.39
CA ILE A 65 -10.57 -11.78 15.17
C ILE A 65 -10.87 -12.74 16.33
N GLU A 66 -11.34 -13.93 16.01
CA GLU A 66 -11.53 -15.02 16.98
C GLU A 66 -10.32 -15.95 17.00
N GLU A 67 -10.17 -16.77 18.04
CA GLU A 67 -9.02 -17.68 18.16
C GLU A 67 -8.95 -18.70 17.00
N THR A 68 -10.10 -19.10 16.49
CA THR A 68 -10.21 -20.02 15.35
C THR A 68 -9.72 -19.40 14.04
N ASP A 69 -9.63 -18.07 13.95
CA ASP A 69 -9.18 -17.38 12.75
C ASP A 69 -7.64 -17.40 12.60
N PHE A 70 -6.90 -17.60 13.71
CA PHE A 70 -5.44 -17.51 13.68
C PHE A 70 -4.85 -18.50 12.67
N ASP A 71 -5.25 -19.77 12.71
CA ASP A 71 -4.67 -20.79 11.83
C ASP A 71 -4.92 -20.48 10.34
N ALA A 72 -6.01 -19.79 10.01
CA ALA A 72 -6.30 -19.35 8.63
C ALA A 72 -5.49 -18.11 8.21
N ILE A 73 -5.17 -17.21 9.15
CA ILE A 73 -4.44 -15.96 8.88
C ILE A 73 -2.93 -16.20 8.90
N VAL A 74 -2.42 -16.77 10.00
CA VAL A 74 -0.99 -16.95 10.25
C VAL A 74 -0.47 -18.33 9.83
N GLY A 75 -1.38 -19.25 9.49
CA GLY A 75 -1.09 -20.65 9.20
C GLY A 75 -1.27 -21.56 10.43
N PRO A 76 -1.52 -22.87 10.23
CA PRO A 76 -1.75 -23.80 11.33
C PRO A 76 -0.54 -23.86 12.26
N ALA A 77 -0.79 -24.27 13.51
CA ALA A 77 0.29 -24.55 14.45
C ALA A 77 1.24 -25.61 13.85
N GLU A 78 0.70 -26.73 13.35
CA GLU A 78 1.48 -27.91 12.93
C GLU A 78 1.68 -28.15 11.42
N PRO A 79 2.78 -28.87 11.08
CA PRO A 79 3.17 -29.58 9.89
C PRO A 79 2.19 -30.01 8.82
N THR A 80 1.56 -29.18 7.99
CA THR A 80 1.04 -29.72 6.72
C THR A 80 2.16 -30.04 5.72
N PHE A 81 2.74 -31.24 5.80
CA PHE A 81 3.67 -31.76 4.80
C PHE A 81 2.95 -32.11 3.49
N THR A 82 3.54 -31.72 2.37
CA THR A 82 2.98 -31.94 1.03
C THR A 82 3.98 -32.70 0.15
N ALA A 83 3.57 -33.11 -1.06
CA ALA A 83 4.48 -33.76 -2.01
C ALA A 83 5.72 -32.88 -2.35
N THR A 84 5.60 -31.56 -2.21
CA THR A 84 6.65 -30.58 -2.50
C THR A 84 7.30 -29.97 -1.27
N TRP A 85 6.82 -30.28 -0.06
CA TRP A 85 7.34 -29.76 1.20
C TRP A 85 7.47 -30.88 2.20
N LYS A 86 8.71 -31.36 2.37
CA LYS A 86 9.04 -32.52 3.17
C LYS A 86 9.57 -32.10 4.53
N LYS A 87 9.72 -33.09 5.42
CA LYS A 87 10.30 -32.89 6.74
C LYS A 87 11.74 -32.37 6.67
N GLU A 88 12.50 -32.80 5.68
CA GLU A 88 13.87 -32.31 5.50
C GLU A 88 13.91 -30.83 5.13
N ASP A 89 12.97 -30.37 4.31
CA ASP A 89 12.85 -28.94 3.93
C ASP A 89 12.50 -28.09 5.16
N GLU A 90 11.59 -28.60 5.99
CA GLU A 90 11.19 -28.00 7.26
C GLU A 90 12.35 -27.86 8.26
N GLU A 91 13.12 -28.94 8.44
CA GLU A 91 14.28 -28.96 9.34
C GLU A 91 15.38 -28.00 8.88
N LEU A 92 15.58 -27.88 7.56
CA LEU A 92 16.52 -26.91 6.99
C LEU A 92 16.05 -25.47 7.22
N MET A 93 14.75 -25.21 7.05
CA MET A 93 14.19 -23.87 7.27
C MET A 93 14.25 -23.46 8.74
N LEU A 94 13.97 -24.37 9.70
CA LEU A 94 14.21 -24.07 11.13
C LEU A 94 15.65 -23.71 11.39
N LEU A 95 16.58 -24.46 10.82
CA LEU A 95 17.99 -24.25 11.09
C LEU A 95 18.42 -22.86 10.62
N GLU A 96 17.96 -22.44 9.45
CA GLU A 96 18.17 -21.08 8.94
C GLU A 96 17.50 -20.05 9.86
N TRP A 97 16.22 -20.22 10.16
CA TRP A 97 15.44 -19.35 11.03
C TRP A 97 16.07 -19.19 12.42
N ASP A 98 16.46 -20.27 13.06
CA ASP A 98 17.09 -20.30 14.38
C ASP A 98 18.43 -19.55 14.41
N SER A 99 19.14 -19.57 13.29
CA SER A 99 20.41 -18.85 13.12
C SER A 99 20.24 -17.38 12.75
N SER A 100 19.05 -17.01 12.25
CA SER A 100 18.75 -15.70 11.66
C SER A 100 18.86 -14.55 12.67
N HIS A 101 19.14 -13.36 12.15
CA HIS A 101 19.10 -12.12 12.95
C HIS A 101 17.67 -11.65 13.16
N GLU A 102 16.76 -12.00 12.25
CA GLU A 102 15.32 -11.81 12.33
C GLU A 102 14.76 -12.45 13.58
N LYS A 103 15.03 -13.75 13.82
CA LYS A 103 14.59 -14.45 15.04
C LYS A 103 15.07 -13.73 16.29
N LYS A 104 16.35 -13.37 16.34
CA LYS A 104 16.94 -12.66 17.49
C LYS A 104 16.21 -11.32 17.72
N ALA A 105 15.96 -10.55 16.68
CA ALA A 105 15.26 -9.27 16.78
C ALA A 105 13.81 -9.45 17.27
N TYR A 106 13.10 -10.46 16.78
CA TYR A 106 11.72 -10.73 17.15
C TYR A 106 11.56 -11.34 18.55
N THR A 107 12.52 -12.13 19.03
CA THR A 107 12.49 -12.62 20.42
C THR A 107 12.57 -11.51 21.47
N CYS A 108 13.05 -10.32 21.08
CA CYS A 108 13.11 -9.14 21.93
C CYS A 108 11.79 -8.35 21.99
N ILE A 109 10.76 -8.72 21.20
CA ILE A 109 9.47 -8.06 21.26
C ILE A 109 8.79 -8.39 22.59
N ASP A 110 8.43 -7.34 23.31
CA ASP A 110 7.73 -7.38 24.59
C ASP A 110 6.53 -6.41 24.60
N VAL A 111 5.87 -6.29 25.75
CA VAL A 111 4.72 -5.40 25.97
C VAL A 111 5.02 -3.92 25.70
N LYS A 112 6.28 -3.49 25.66
CA LYS A 112 6.67 -2.10 25.34
C LYS A 112 6.52 -1.80 23.86
N ASN A 113 6.41 -2.83 23.01
CA ASN A 113 6.19 -2.72 21.57
C ASN A 113 4.69 -2.53 21.25
N ALA A 114 3.99 -1.68 22.01
CA ALA A 114 2.54 -1.53 21.97
C ALA A 114 2.02 -1.11 20.58
N SER A 115 2.74 -0.21 19.89
CA SER A 115 2.37 0.25 18.56
C SER A 115 2.46 -0.86 17.51
N LEU A 116 3.46 -1.74 17.63
CA LEU A 116 3.57 -2.92 16.77
C LEU A 116 2.43 -3.92 17.05
N ILE A 117 2.12 -4.21 18.32
CA ILE A 117 0.98 -5.08 18.67
C ILE A 117 -0.34 -4.52 18.11
N THR A 118 -0.50 -3.20 18.15
CA THR A 118 -1.67 -2.53 17.58
C THR A 118 -1.74 -2.71 16.07
N LEU A 119 -0.62 -2.48 15.37
CA LEU A 119 -0.50 -2.72 13.93
C LEU A 119 -0.88 -4.16 13.56
N TRP A 120 -0.38 -5.16 14.32
CA TRP A 120 -0.74 -6.56 14.12
C TRP A 120 -2.26 -6.79 14.21
N LYS A 121 -2.90 -6.29 15.28
CA LYS A 121 -4.36 -6.43 15.45
C LYS A 121 -5.14 -5.80 14.30
N VAL A 122 -4.71 -4.63 13.83
CA VAL A 122 -5.38 -3.90 12.75
C VAL A 122 -5.19 -4.61 11.41
N CYS A 123 -3.98 -5.03 11.05
CA CYS A 123 -3.72 -5.82 9.84
C CYS A 123 -4.57 -7.10 9.82
N MET A 124 -4.57 -7.85 10.92
CA MET A 124 -5.32 -9.11 10.99
C MET A 124 -6.81 -8.86 10.82
N ARG A 125 -7.38 -7.85 11.48
CA ARG A 125 -8.81 -7.56 11.38
C ARG A 125 -9.23 -7.05 9.99
N MET A 126 -8.48 -6.10 9.44
CA MET A 126 -8.86 -5.42 8.19
C MET A 126 -8.54 -6.25 6.95
N PHE A 127 -7.41 -6.94 6.96
CA PHE A 127 -6.86 -7.60 5.78
C PHE A 127 -6.70 -9.12 5.92
N ARG A 128 -6.93 -9.67 7.12
CA ARG A 128 -6.75 -11.10 7.40
C ARG A 128 -5.33 -11.56 7.03
N CYS A 129 -4.34 -10.70 7.32
CA CYS A 129 -2.92 -10.98 7.12
C CYS A 129 -2.10 -10.37 8.27
N THR A 130 -0.84 -10.78 8.39
CA THR A 130 0.11 -10.15 9.30
C THR A 130 0.68 -8.87 8.69
N PRO A 131 1.23 -7.95 9.51
CA PRO A 131 1.97 -6.80 8.97
C PRO A 131 3.23 -7.23 8.20
N LEU A 132 3.74 -8.43 8.46
CA LEU A 132 4.86 -9.02 7.74
C LEU A 132 4.44 -9.43 6.33
N ASP A 133 3.25 -9.99 6.16
CA ASP A 133 2.68 -10.27 4.83
C ASP A 133 2.45 -8.99 4.02
N LEU A 134 1.99 -7.92 4.69
CA LEU A 134 1.72 -6.62 4.06
C LEU A 134 3.01 -5.95 3.57
N ILE A 135 4.07 -5.97 4.39
CA ILE A 135 5.40 -5.45 4.04
C ILE A 135 6.33 -6.63 3.77
N SER A 136 5.99 -7.40 2.72
CA SER A 136 6.74 -8.59 2.31
C SER A 136 7.30 -8.48 0.89
N PRO A 137 8.36 -9.25 0.59
CA PRO A 137 8.85 -9.40 -0.78
C PRO A 137 7.81 -9.97 -1.74
N LEU A 138 6.78 -10.68 -1.24
CA LEU A 138 5.67 -11.19 -2.06
C LEU A 138 4.81 -10.06 -2.61
N LEU A 139 4.71 -8.94 -1.89
CA LEU A 139 4.09 -7.72 -2.36
C LEU A 139 5.13 -6.71 -2.88
N ASN A 140 6.33 -7.17 -3.25
CA ASN A 140 7.47 -6.36 -3.67
C ASN A 140 7.82 -5.23 -2.67
N LEU A 141 7.57 -5.42 -1.37
CA LEU A 141 7.88 -4.45 -0.33
C LEU A 141 8.92 -5.01 0.64
N LYS A 142 9.70 -4.11 1.23
CA LYS A 142 10.58 -4.42 2.35
C LYS A 142 10.61 -3.21 3.28
N TYR A 143 10.71 -3.44 4.58
CA TYR A 143 10.93 -2.34 5.52
C TYR A 143 12.34 -1.75 5.32
N GLY A 144 12.42 -0.44 5.08
CA GLY A 144 13.62 0.28 4.67
C GLY A 144 14.59 0.62 5.81
N SER A 145 14.39 0.08 7.01
CA SER A 145 15.33 0.23 8.13
C SER A 145 16.44 -0.82 8.08
N SER A 146 17.55 -0.55 8.76
CA SER A 146 18.56 -1.57 9.09
C SER A 146 18.06 -2.58 10.13
N THR A 147 16.97 -2.25 10.85
CA THR A 147 16.31 -3.13 11.81
C THR A 147 15.24 -3.98 11.14
N VAL A 148 15.11 -5.24 11.58
CA VAL A 148 14.06 -6.14 11.14
C VAL A 148 12.70 -5.76 11.74
N VAL A 149 12.70 -5.31 13.00
CA VAL A 149 11.49 -4.88 13.71
C VAL A 149 11.10 -3.46 13.28
N PHE A 150 9.81 -3.26 13.03
CA PHE A 150 9.25 -1.96 12.65
C PHE A 150 9.39 -0.97 13.80
N SER A 151 9.78 0.27 13.49
CA SER A 151 9.85 1.31 14.51
C SER A 151 8.45 1.66 15.01
N GLN A 152 8.40 2.25 16.20
CA GLN A 152 7.17 2.77 16.77
C GLN A 152 6.50 3.77 15.81
N GLU A 153 7.26 4.73 15.30
CA GLU A 153 6.82 5.76 14.35
C GLU A 153 6.22 5.14 13.08
N PHE A 154 6.88 4.14 12.50
CA PHE A 154 6.37 3.44 11.32
C PHE A 154 5.04 2.74 11.61
N CYS A 155 4.93 2.06 12.76
CA CYS A 155 3.70 1.38 13.17
C CYS A 155 2.56 2.38 13.39
N GLU A 156 2.84 3.51 14.04
CA GLU A 156 1.86 4.56 14.33
C GLU A 156 1.38 5.27 13.05
N ALA A 157 2.26 5.48 12.07
CA ALA A 157 1.87 6.01 10.77
C ALA A 157 1.05 5.01 9.93
N LEU A 158 1.45 3.73 9.93
CA LEU A 158 0.82 2.72 9.05
C LEU A 158 -0.55 2.25 9.57
N THR A 159 -0.73 2.21 10.88
CA THR A 159 -1.95 1.66 11.50
C THR A 159 -3.23 2.41 11.09
N PRO A 160 -3.30 3.76 11.18
CA PRO A 160 -4.45 4.52 10.71
C PRO A 160 -4.67 4.35 9.20
N LEU A 161 -3.59 4.28 8.43
CA LEU A 161 -3.67 4.15 6.98
C LEU A 161 -4.40 2.87 6.56
N ILE A 162 -4.12 1.74 7.21
CA ILE A 162 -4.73 0.44 6.90
C ILE A 162 -6.26 0.45 6.96
N VAL A 163 -6.84 1.18 7.93
CA VAL A 163 -8.29 1.16 8.14
C VAL A 163 -9.06 1.98 7.11
N HIS A 164 -8.37 2.80 6.33
CA HIS A 164 -9.02 3.75 5.43
C HIS A 164 -9.79 3.05 4.31
N GLY A 165 -11.01 3.50 4.03
CA GLY A 165 -11.94 2.84 3.10
C GLY A 165 -11.48 2.82 1.64
N VAL A 166 -10.52 3.66 1.26
CA VAL A 166 -9.97 3.74 -0.10
C VAL A 166 -9.37 2.41 -0.59
N TRP A 167 -8.86 1.60 0.35
CA TRP A 167 -8.28 0.29 0.05
C TRP A 167 -9.34 -0.79 -0.20
N ARG A 168 -10.60 -0.56 0.21
CA ARG A 168 -11.70 -1.53 0.10
C ARG A 168 -11.32 -2.93 0.62
N GLY A 169 -10.54 -2.99 1.70
CA GLY A 169 -10.06 -4.25 2.29
C GLY A 169 -8.99 -4.99 1.47
N SER A 170 -8.42 -4.39 0.43
CA SER A 170 -7.38 -5.02 -0.39
C SER A 170 -5.97 -4.61 0.05
N THR A 171 -5.19 -5.59 0.50
CA THR A 171 -3.76 -5.43 0.81
C THR A 171 -2.98 -4.98 -0.42
N GLN A 172 -3.30 -5.50 -1.60
CA GLN A 172 -2.61 -5.18 -2.85
C GLN A 172 -2.74 -3.70 -3.21
N ARG A 173 -3.89 -3.06 -2.92
CA ARG A 173 -4.07 -1.63 -3.20
C ARG A 173 -3.20 -0.77 -2.30
N LEU A 174 -3.15 -1.08 -1.00
CA LEU A 174 -2.27 -0.37 -0.07
C LEU A 174 -0.80 -0.60 -0.43
N ALA A 175 -0.42 -1.86 -0.68
CA ALA A 175 0.95 -2.20 -1.06
C ALA A 175 1.38 -1.47 -2.34
N MET A 176 0.50 -1.39 -3.35
CA MET A 176 0.76 -0.65 -4.58
C MET A 176 0.90 0.86 -4.35
N ALA A 177 0.09 1.45 -3.47
CA ALA A 177 0.25 2.86 -3.11
C ALA A 177 1.60 3.12 -2.42
N LEU A 178 2.03 2.21 -1.55
CA LEU A 178 3.36 2.27 -0.91
C LEU A 178 4.49 2.08 -1.92
N GLN A 179 4.38 1.11 -2.84
CA GLN A 179 5.35 0.94 -3.94
C GLN A 179 5.46 2.23 -4.76
N TYR A 180 4.32 2.81 -5.13
CA TYR A 180 4.25 4.03 -5.94
C TYR A 180 4.88 5.23 -5.22
N ALA A 181 4.63 5.38 -3.91
CA ALA A 181 5.28 6.39 -3.08
C ALA A 181 6.80 6.23 -3.06
N VAL A 182 7.30 5.00 -2.86
CA VAL A 182 8.74 4.71 -2.92
C VAL A 182 9.31 5.07 -4.30
N ILE A 183 8.65 4.65 -5.39
CA ILE A 183 9.09 4.93 -6.76
C ILE A 183 9.17 6.44 -7.01
N CYS A 184 8.15 7.20 -6.58
CA CYS A 184 8.15 8.66 -6.74
C CYS A 184 9.28 9.31 -5.93
N ARG A 185 9.40 8.97 -4.64
CA ARG A 185 10.40 9.56 -3.73
C ARG A 185 11.83 9.28 -4.18
N THR A 186 12.09 8.07 -4.66
CA THR A 186 13.44 7.61 -5.02
C THR A 186 13.76 7.79 -6.50
N ASP A 187 12.79 8.28 -7.28
CA ASP A 187 12.84 8.36 -8.74
C ASP A 187 13.24 7.03 -9.40
N ASP A 188 12.77 5.90 -8.86
CA ASP A 188 13.10 4.57 -9.36
C ASP A 188 12.61 4.41 -10.80
N ARG A 189 13.53 4.08 -11.72
CA ARG A 189 13.30 4.00 -13.17
C ARG A 189 13.02 2.61 -13.70
N ARG A 190 13.05 1.59 -12.84
CA ARG A 190 12.84 0.20 -13.21
C ARG A 190 11.40 -0.01 -13.71
N PRO A 191 11.17 -0.94 -14.65
CA PRO A 191 9.82 -1.29 -15.08
C PRO A 191 8.95 -1.74 -13.89
N TRP A 192 7.93 -0.96 -13.56
CA TRP A 192 7.03 -1.26 -12.45
C TRP A 192 5.94 -2.24 -12.89
N LYS A 193 5.79 -3.34 -12.13
CA LYS A 193 4.84 -4.42 -12.40
C LYS A 193 3.78 -4.49 -11.29
N PRO A 194 2.78 -3.60 -11.28
CA PRO A 194 1.71 -3.65 -10.28
C PRO A 194 0.90 -4.95 -10.43
N GLU A 195 0.63 -5.62 -9.31
CA GLU A 195 -0.16 -6.86 -9.29
C GLU A 195 -1.62 -6.62 -9.67
N PHE A 196 -2.21 -5.54 -9.13
CA PHE A 196 -3.57 -5.16 -9.48
C PHE A 196 -3.55 -4.22 -10.69
N ARG A 197 -4.30 -4.58 -11.74
CA ARG A 197 -4.40 -3.80 -12.96
C ARG A 197 -5.84 -3.34 -13.16
N CYS A 198 -6.09 -2.05 -12.95
CA CYS A 198 -7.23 -1.40 -13.58
C CYS A 198 -6.85 -0.97 -15.01
N PHE A 199 -7.84 -0.65 -15.84
CA PHE A 199 -7.61 -0.18 -17.21
C PHE A 199 -6.59 0.97 -17.29
N ALA A 200 -6.72 1.89 -16.34
CA ALA A 200 -5.91 3.06 -16.24
C ALA A 200 -4.43 2.71 -15.92
N LEU A 201 -4.16 1.84 -14.93
CA LEU A 201 -2.81 1.32 -14.68
C LEU A 201 -2.24 0.51 -15.85
N HIS A 202 -3.10 -0.20 -16.58
CA HIS A 202 -2.69 -0.92 -17.78
C HIS A 202 -2.13 0.05 -18.86
N LEU A 203 -2.72 1.23 -19.03
CA LEU A 203 -2.21 2.25 -19.96
C LEU A 203 -0.84 2.77 -19.51
N LEU A 204 -0.65 3.03 -18.22
CA LEU A 204 0.64 3.44 -17.67
C LEU A 204 1.71 2.36 -17.91
N VAL A 205 1.43 1.11 -17.56
CA VAL A 205 2.34 -0.03 -17.78
C VAL A 205 2.65 -0.21 -19.26
N SER A 206 1.65 -0.12 -20.14
CA SER A 206 1.85 -0.19 -21.58
C SER A 206 2.72 0.95 -22.12
N SER A 207 2.69 2.12 -21.48
CA SER A 207 3.59 3.23 -21.80
C SER A 207 5.01 2.94 -21.35
N MET A 208 5.18 2.38 -20.14
CA MET A 208 6.49 1.98 -19.60
C MET A 208 7.16 0.89 -20.45
N ASP A 209 6.41 -0.13 -20.88
CA ASP A 209 6.94 -1.29 -21.64
C ASP A 209 7.50 -0.92 -23.02
N LYS A 210 7.17 0.28 -23.56
CA LYS A 210 7.75 0.79 -24.81
C LYS A 210 9.21 1.19 -24.65
N HIS A 211 9.69 1.31 -23.41
CA HIS A 211 11.04 1.76 -23.09
C HIS A 211 11.75 0.70 -22.24
N SER A 212 13.07 0.56 -22.40
CA SER A 212 13.87 -0.33 -21.55
C SER A 212 14.03 0.19 -20.11
N SER A 213 13.81 1.49 -19.92
CA SER A 213 13.83 2.23 -18.66
C SER A 213 12.81 3.35 -18.74
N MET A 214 12.17 3.74 -17.62
CA MET A 214 11.19 4.82 -17.64
C MET A 214 11.84 6.15 -18.08
N PRO A 215 11.31 6.84 -19.12
CA PRO A 215 11.94 8.03 -19.70
C PRO A 215 11.79 9.29 -18.84
N GLN A 216 10.77 9.35 -17.98
CA GLN A 216 10.47 10.49 -17.11
C GLN A 216 9.81 10.02 -15.81
N PRO A 217 9.81 10.80 -14.70
CA PRO A 217 9.26 10.38 -13.39
C PRO A 217 7.90 9.73 -13.53
N ILE A 218 7.64 8.64 -12.79
CA ILE A 218 6.40 7.89 -12.95
C ILE A 218 5.16 8.79 -12.72
N HIS A 219 5.27 9.76 -11.81
CA HIS A 219 4.20 10.72 -11.56
C HIS A 219 3.92 11.64 -12.77
N LYS A 220 4.93 12.00 -13.57
CA LYS A 220 4.72 12.74 -14.82
C LYS A 220 4.00 11.90 -15.87
N MET A 221 4.41 10.64 -16.02
CA MET A 221 3.72 9.68 -16.91
C MET A 221 2.27 9.42 -16.45
N HIS A 222 2.05 9.35 -15.14
CA HIS A 222 0.72 9.16 -14.55
C HIS A 222 -0.18 10.40 -14.70
N HIS A 223 0.37 11.60 -14.56
CA HIS A 223 -0.35 12.88 -14.76
C HIS A 223 -0.96 12.95 -16.17
N GLU A 224 -0.24 12.51 -17.20
CA GLU A 224 -0.74 12.44 -18.57
C GLU A 224 -1.92 11.47 -18.74
N ALA A 225 -1.99 10.42 -17.91
CA ALA A 225 -2.98 9.35 -18.03
C ALA A 225 -4.20 9.49 -17.09
N ARG A 226 -4.13 10.36 -16.05
CA ARG A 226 -5.21 10.66 -15.08
C ARG A 226 -5.92 9.43 -14.49
N ILE A 227 -5.14 8.55 -13.85
CA ILE A 227 -5.56 7.17 -13.56
C ILE A 227 -6.17 6.97 -12.16
N SER A 228 -5.61 7.61 -11.13
CA SER A 228 -5.95 7.38 -9.73
C SER A 228 -5.69 8.63 -8.90
N ASP A 229 -6.69 9.14 -8.17
CA ASP A 229 -6.54 10.39 -7.41
C ASP A 229 -5.47 10.27 -6.32
N VAL A 230 -5.43 9.14 -5.58
CA VAL A 230 -4.39 8.93 -4.55
C VAL A 230 -2.99 8.91 -5.17
N MET A 231 -2.79 8.22 -6.29
CA MET A 231 -1.48 8.18 -6.95
C MET A 231 -1.10 9.50 -7.60
N TYR A 232 -2.10 10.24 -8.09
CA TYR A 232 -1.91 11.59 -8.58
C TYR A 232 -1.40 12.49 -7.45
N GLU A 233 -2.10 12.54 -6.31
CA GLU A 233 -1.71 13.36 -5.16
C GLU A 233 -0.35 12.93 -4.59
N ILE A 234 -0.01 11.64 -4.53
CA ILE A 234 1.34 11.19 -4.15
C ILE A 234 2.39 11.84 -5.08
N GLY A 235 2.13 11.86 -6.38
CA GLY A 235 3.01 12.44 -7.38
C GLY A 235 3.19 13.95 -7.21
N GLU A 236 2.09 14.68 -7.00
CA GLU A 236 2.11 16.13 -6.79
C GLU A 236 2.87 16.49 -5.51
N ILE A 237 2.56 15.83 -4.39
CA ILE A 237 3.23 16.06 -3.10
C ILE A 237 4.74 15.85 -3.24
N VAL A 238 5.16 14.76 -3.90
CA VAL A 238 6.59 14.50 -4.13
C VAL A 238 7.23 15.55 -5.05
N SER A 239 6.49 16.06 -6.04
CA SER A 239 7.01 17.09 -6.95
C SER A 239 7.19 18.45 -6.27
N GLU A 240 6.36 18.76 -5.28
CA GLU A 240 6.41 19.99 -4.49
C GLU A 240 7.41 19.90 -3.33
N MET A 241 7.55 18.72 -2.72
CA MET A 241 8.49 18.51 -1.64
C MET A 241 9.93 18.52 -2.19
N SER A 242 10.74 19.45 -1.69
CA SER A 242 12.19 19.43 -1.86
C SER A 242 12.79 18.32 -0.98
N LEU A 243 12.49 17.07 -1.31
CA LEU A 243 13.01 15.91 -0.59
C LEU A 243 14.47 15.70 -0.98
N ASP A 244 15.33 15.54 0.02
CA ASP A 244 16.61 14.91 -0.18
C ASP A 244 16.34 13.50 -0.71
N VAL A 245 16.59 13.31 -2.00
CA VAL A 245 16.45 12.02 -2.68
C VAL A 245 17.40 11.05 -1.99
N THR A 246 16.86 10.32 -1.01
CA THR A 246 17.59 9.31 -0.27
C THR A 246 17.63 8.09 -1.17
N THR A 247 18.70 7.99 -1.94
CA THR A 247 18.88 6.89 -2.89
C THR A 247 18.86 5.56 -2.15
N THR A 248 17.85 4.74 -2.41
CA THR A 248 17.72 3.35 -1.94
C THR A 248 18.70 2.39 -2.65
N ALA A 249 19.86 2.89 -3.10
CA ALA A 249 20.76 2.28 -4.08
C ALA A 249 21.29 0.87 -3.72
N GLY A 250 21.03 0.35 -2.53
CA GLY A 250 21.46 -0.98 -2.10
C GLY A 250 20.35 -2.00 -1.79
N CYS A 251 19.06 -1.62 -1.90
CA CYS A 251 17.96 -2.40 -1.32
C CYS A 251 16.92 -2.85 -2.36
N THR A 252 17.30 -2.96 -3.63
CA THR A 252 16.35 -3.28 -4.72
C THR A 252 16.03 -4.77 -4.87
N VAL A 253 16.85 -5.64 -4.25
CA VAL A 253 16.67 -7.09 -4.24
C VAL A 253 16.84 -7.61 -2.81
N TYR A 254 15.88 -8.41 -2.33
CA TYR A 254 15.94 -9.10 -1.04
C TYR A 254 15.61 -10.57 -1.24
N LYS A 255 16.55 -11.45 -0.85
CA LYS A 255 16.43 -12.91 -1.02
C LYS A 255 15.99 -13.35 -2.43
N GLY A 256 16.47 -12.63 -3.46
CA GLY A 256 16.16 -12.93 -4.87
C GLY A 256 14.86 -12.30 -5.39
N HIS A 257 14.12 -11.56 -4.56
CA HIS A 257 12.92 -10.84 -4.95
C HIS A 257 13.22 -9.36 -5.19
N GLU A 258 12.65 -8.78 -6.25
CA GLU A 258 12.67 -7.34 -6.44
C GLU A 258 11.77 -6.67 -5.39
N VAL A 259 12.31 -5.71 -4.65
CA VAL A 259 11.56 -5.02 -3.59
C VAL A 259 11.73 -3.51 -3.65
N TYR A 260 10.75 -2.82 -3.06
CA TYR A 260 10.75 -1.40 -2.78
C TYR A 260 10.88 -1.22 -1.26
N CYS A 261 11.93 -0.51 -0.83
CA CYS A 261 12.23 -0.33 0.59
C CYS A 261 11.42 0.86 1.15
N VAL A 262 10.35 0.52 1.86
CA VAL A 262 9.34 1.43 2.44
C VAL A 262 9.84 1.97 3.77
N THR A 263 9.79 3.28 3.93
CA THR A 263 10.10 3.98 5.18
C THR A 263 8.85 4.65 5.76
N THR A 264 8.95 5.23 6.96
CA THR A 264 7.86 6.02 7.55
C THR A 264 7.43 7.16 6.63
N GLN A 265 8.38 7.79 5.94
CA GLN A 265 8.12 8.87 5.00
C GLN A 265 7.20 8.44 3.85
N ASP A 266 7.35 7.20 3.35
CA ASP A 266 6.47 6.68 2.29
C ASP A 266 5.02 6.52 2.80
N VAL A 267 4.86 6.09 4.06
CA VAL A 267 3.55 5.96 4.70
C VAL A 267 2.90 7.32 4.92
N GLU A 268 3.69 8.32 5.33
CA GLU A 268 3.24 9.71 5.49
C GLU A 268 2.84 10.34 4.15
N LEU A 269 3.59 10.10 3.07
CA LEU A 269 3.25 10.53 1.72
C LEU A 269 1.89 9.98 1.28
N VAL A 270 1.67 8.67 1.46
CA VAL A 270 0.37 8.06 1.13
C VAL A 270 -0.74 8.62 2.03
N THR A 271 -0.46 8.86 3.31
CA THR A 271 -1.42 9.44 4.26
C THR A 271 -1.85 10.85 3.82
N MET A 272 -0.91 11.71 3.47
CA MET A 272 -1.19 13.05 2.96
C MET A 272 -2.01 12.98 1.66
N ALA A 273 -1.62 12.12 0.72
CA ALA A 273 -2.33 11.95 -0.54
C ALA A 273 -3.79 11.49 -0.35
N VAL A 274 -4.03 10.57 0.58
CA VAL A 274 -5.39 10.13 0.93
C VAL A 274 -6.21 11.26 1.53
N ASN A 275 -5.61 12.08 2.40
CA ASN A 275 -6.27 13.25 2.99
C ASN A 275 -6.59 14.32 1.92
N TYR A 276 -5.66 14.60 1.00
CA TYR A 276 -5.86 15.61 -0.04
C TYR A 276 -6.90 15.22 -1.08
N ALA A 277 -6.92 13.95 -1.49
CA ALA A 277 -7.88 13.49 -2.48
C ALA A 277 -9.33 13.43 -1.94
N ALA A 278 -9.56 13.75 -0.66
CA ALA A 278 -10.86 13.96 -0.02
C ALA A 278 -11.88 12.85 -0.31
N TRP A 279 -11.51 11.59 -0.02
CA TRP A 279 -12.30 10.42 -0.38
C TRP A 279 -13.47 10.16 0.57
N GLY A 280 -14.64 10.71 0.23
CA GLY A 280 -15.91 10.31 0.80
C GLY A 280 -16.22 10.93 2.17
N VAL A 281 -16.59 10.09 3.14
CA VAL A 281 -17.12 10.51 4.46
C VAL A 281 -16.00 11.03 5.38
N PHE A 282 -14.79 10.48 5.24
CA PHE A 282 -13.67 10.85 6.07
C PHE A 282 -12.84 11.90 5.38
N THR A 283 -12.60 12.99 6.09
CA THR A 283 -11.71 14.04 5.60
C THR A 283 -10.25 13.65 5.79
N THR A 284 -9.98 12.79 6.79
CA THR A 284 -8.63 12.33 7.07
C THR A 284 -8.54 10.83 7.35
N VAL A 285 -7.33 10.28 7.21
CA VAL A 285 -6.98 8.92 7.63
C VAL A 285 -7.21 8.72 9.13
N ASN A 286 -6.94 9.74 9.95
CA ASN A 286 -7.18 9.66 11.39
C ASN A 286 -8.66 9.54 11.71
N ASP A 287 -9.52 10.20 10.94
CA ASP A 287 -10.97 10.12 11.14
C ASP A 287 -11.48 8.68 10.99
N ALA A 288 -11.03 8.00 9.93
CA ALA A 288 -11.33 6.60 9.70
C ALA A 288 -10.82 5.72 10.85
N TYR A 289 -9.65 6.05 11.41
CA TYR A 289 -9.06 5.31 12.51
C TYR A 289 -9.76 5.53 13.85
N GLU A 290 -10.17 6.75 14.17
CA GLU A 290 -11.00 7.05 15.32
C GLU A 290 -12.35 6.35 15.23
N LEU A 291 -12.96 6.27 14.04
CA LEU A 291 -14.17 5.49 13.83
C LEU A 291 -13.92 4.00 14.05
N PHE A 292 -12.80 3.46 13.55
CA PHE A 292 -12.41 2.07 13.74
C PHE A 292 -12.19 1.73 15.22
N GLN A 293 -11.55 2.63 15.97
CA GLN A 293 -11.41 2.57 17.42
C GLN A 293 -12.72 2.88 18.15
N GLY A 294 -13.79 3.22 17.42
CA GLY A 294 -15.05 3.81 17.87
C GLY A 294 -14.92 4.85 18.98
N ARG A 295 -13.89 5.68 18.84
CA ARG A 295 -13.70 6.92 19.61
C ARG A 295 -14.28 8.14 18.88
N TRP A 296 -14.75 7.97 17.64
CA TRP A 296 -15.33 9.05 16.84
C TRP A 296 -16.42 9.82 17.60
N THR A 297 -16.11 11.08 17.91
CA THR A 297 -17.07 12.06 18.41
C THR A 297 -17.52 12.93 17.25
N THR A 298 -18.79 13.30 17.17
CA THR A 298 -19.39 14.02 16.04
C THR A 298 -18.93 15.49 15.95
N THR A 299 -17.67 15.79 16.25
CA THR A 299 -17.13 17.14 16.12
C THR A 299 -16.79 17.38 14.65
N ILE A 300 -17.71 18.05 13.93
CA ILE A 300 -17.51 18.38 12.51
C ILE A 300 -16.38 19.41 12.42
N HIS A 301 -15.24 19.01 11.87
CA HIS A 301 -14.18 19.96 11.52
C HIS A 301 -14.54 20.65 10.19
N PRO A 302 -14.52 21.99 10.12
CA PRO A 302 -14.77 22.70 8.87
C PRO A 302 -13.75 22.27 7.81
N ILE A 303 -14.25 21.98 6.58
CA ILE A 303 -13.43 21.55 5.44
C ILE A 303 -12.35 22.60 5.19
N ARG A 304 -11.08 22.19 5.38
CA ARG A 304 -9.92 23.07 5.27
C ARG A 304 -9.66 23.38 3.78
N SER A 305 -9.77 24.65 3.39
CA SER A 305 -9.39 25.10 2.04
C SER A 305 -7.88 24.89 1.81
N ARG A 306 -7.51 24.54 0.57
CA ARG A 306 -6.17 24.12 0.10
C ARG A 306 -4.98 25.04 0.43
N SER A 307 -5.18 26.21 1.06
CA SER A 307 -4.14 27.24 1.23
C SER A 307 -3.41 27.28 2.58
N GLU A 308 -3.75 26.45 3.58
CA GLU A 308 -3.15 26.58 4.91
C GLU A 308 -2.86 25.24 5.60
N THR A 309 -1.71 24.63 5.31
CA THR A 309 -1.20 23.48 6.07
C THR A 309 0.09 23.87 6.79
N SER A 310 -0.05 24.34 8.03
CA SER A 310 1.05 24.39 9.02
C SER A 310 1.02 23.08 9.82
N ILE A 311 2.13 22.35 9.81
CA ILE A 311 2.34 21.11 10.56
C ILE A 311 2.75 21.50 11.97
N ASN A 312 1.88 21.32 12.98
CA ASN A 312 2.22 21.08 14.39
C ASN A 312 0.94 20.87 15.22
N GLU A 313 1.09 20.08 16.29
CA GLU A 313 0.14 19.74 17.37
C GLU A 313 -0.57 18.37 17.26
N LEU A 314 0.05 17.36 17.87
CA LEU A 314 -0.61 16.15 18.38
C LEU A 314 -0.74 16.30 19.90
N GLY A 315 -1.97 16.36 20.41
CA GLY A 315 -2.30 16.44 21.83
C GLY A 315 -2.58 15.08 22.46
N ASP A 316 -2.21 14.94 23.73
CA ASP A 316 -2.40 13.77 24.60
C ASP A 316 -3.89 13.52 24.92
N SER A 317 -4.38 12.27 24.86
CA SER A 317 -5.78 11.93 25.14
C SER A 317 -5.98 10.62 25.92
N SER A 318 -6.91 10.68 26.88
CA SER A 318 -7.29 9.67 27.87
C SER A 318 -8.47 8.79 27.39
N TYR A 319 -8.52 7.55 27.89
CA TYR A 319 -9.11 6.37 27.25
C TYR A 319 -10.59 6.07 27.60
N ALA A 320 -11.37 5.73 26.57
CA ALA A 320 -12.43 4.71 26.65
C ALA A 320 -12.23 3.74 25.47
N SER A 321 -12.15 2.43 25.75
CA SER A 321 -11.82 1.36 24.79
C SER A 321 -13.04 0.49 24.52
N TRP A 322 -13.16 0.00 23.28
CA TRP A 322 -13.98 -1.17 22.97
C TRP A 322 -13.50 -2.37 23.78
N PRO A 323 -14.36 -3.38 24.03
CA PRO A 323 -13.95 -4.62 24.67
C PRO A 323 -13.09 -5.41 23.68
N TRP A 324 -11.84 -5.00 23.53
CA TRP A 324 -10.79 -5.93 23.14
C TRP A 324 -10.56 -6.85 24.34
N PRO A 325 -10.49 -8.18 24.17
CA PRO A 325 -10.05 -9.03 25.25
C PRO A 325 -8.70 -8.52 25.74
N LYS A 326 -8.48 -8.56 27.06
CA LYS A 326 -7.23 -8.06 27.65
C LYS A 326 -6.06 -8.78 26.97
N SER A 327 -4.91 -8.12 26.80
CA SER A 327 -3.73 -8.70 26.12
C SER A 327 -3.37 -10.09 26.63
N ASP A 328 -3.70 -10.36 27.89
CA ASP A 328 -3.36 -11.57 28.63
C ASP A 328 -4.35 -12.72 28.33
N GLU A 329 -5.56 -12.42 27.82
CA GLU A 329 -6.59 -13.41 27.46
C GLU A 329 -6.46 -13.90 26.01
N LEU A 330 -5.76 -13.16 25.15
CA LEU A 330 -5.68 -13.47 23.71
C LEU A 330 -4.63 -14.53 23.34
N GLY A 331 -3.92 -15.15 24.31
CA GLY A 331 -2.83 -16.10 24.01
C GLY A 331 -1.69 -15.51 23.15
N LEU A 332 -1.73 -14.21 22.89
CA LEU A 332 -0.84 -13.50 21.98
C LEU A 332 0.60 -13.53 22.49
N SER A 333 0.86 -13.65 23.80
CA SER A 333 2.24 -13.71 24.32
C SER A 333 3.05 -14.91 23.81
N LEU A 334 2.39 -16.05 23.56
CA LEU A 334 3.04 -17.27 23.05
C LEU A 334 2.81 -17.42 21.54
N ARG A 335 1.57 -17.24 21.06
CA ARG A 335 1.28 -17.39 19.62
C ARG A 335 1.79 -16.23 18.77
N SER A 336 1.90 -14.98 19.28
CA SER A 336 2.55 -13.90 18.51
C SER A 336 4.06 -14.10 18.41
N LYS A 337 4.70 -14.70 19.43
CA LYS A 337 6.08 -15.18 19.33
C LYS A 337 6.22 -16.27 18.25
N PHE A 338 5.29 -17.22 18.15
CA PHE A 338 5.27 -18.23 17.08
C PHE A 338 4.97 -17.65 15.68
N CYS A 339 4.12 -16.63 15.55
CA CYS A 339 3.85 -15.97 14.26
C CYS A 339 5.08 -15.26 13.70
N LEU A 340 5.96 -14.80 14.59
CA LEU A 340 7.22 -14.18 14.23
C LEU A 340 8.28 -15.21 13.82
N GLU A 341 8.08 -16.50 14.07
CA GLU A 341 9.03 -17.58 13.75
C GLU A 341 9.08 -18.01 12.27
N ARG A 342 8.33 -17.34 11.38
CA ARG A 342 7.88 -17.93 10.09
C ARG A 342 8.42 -17.21 8.84
N LEU A 343 9.47 -16.40 8.94
CA LEU A 343 9.76 -15.36 7.94
C LEU A 343 10.86 -15.64 6.89
N ASP A 344 11.52 -16.80 6.88
CA ASP A 344 12.68 -17.01 6.01
C ASP A 344 12.55 -18.17 5.00
N ASP A 345 12.45 -17.76 3.73
CA ASP A 345 12.96 -18.37 2.48
C ASP A 345 11.95 -18.92 1.43
N TYR A 346 12.02 -18.31 0.24
CA TYR A 346 11.45 -18.76 -1.03
C TYR A 346 12.60 -18.81 -2.06
N ARG A 347 13.49 -19.80 -1.96
CA ARG A 347 14.42 -20.12 -3.05
C ARG A 347 13.77 -21.03 -4.09
N GLY A 348 13.40 -20.43 -5.22
CA GLY A 348 13.16 -21.16 -6.47
C GLY A 348 14.49 -21.42 -7.20
N PHE A 349 14.89 -22.69 -7.24
CA PHE A 349 16.05 -23.23 -7.94
C PHE A 349 16.21 -22.74 -9.38
N GLY A 350 17.26 -21.96 -9.62
CA GLY A 350 17.81 -21.67 -10.94
C GLY A 350 19.07 -22.49 -11.23
N HIS A 351 18.99 -23.82 -11.31
CA HIS A 351 19.99 -24.62 -12.03
C HIS A 351 19.56 -26.08 -12.22
N LEU A 352 19.12 -26.42 -13.44
CA LEU A 352 19.28 -27.76 -14.01
C LEU A 352 19.33 -27.71 -15.55
N LYS A 353 20.58 -27.84 -16.03
CA LYS A 353 21.04 -28.49 -17.27
C LYS A 353 20.44 -28.07 -18.62
N SER A 354 21.31 -27.39 -19.39
CA SER A 354 21.53 -27.57 -20.83
C SER A 354 21.09 -28.95 -21.35
N VAL A 355 20.12 -28.96 -22.27
CA VAL A 355 20.00 -29.98 -23.30
C VAL A 355 19.96 -29.29 -24.64
N THR A 356 20.92 -29.66 -25.47
CA THR A 356 21.10 -29.28 -26.87
C THR A 356 20.06 -29.94 -27.78
N ALA A 357 19.70 -29.18 -28.83
CA ALA A 357 19.27 -29.61 -30.17
C ALA A 357 17.80 -30.05 -30.42
N GLY A 358 17.17 -29.34 -31.37
CA GLY A 358 16.00 -29.82 -32.11
C GLY A 358 15.34 -28.74 -32.98
N ARG A 359 15.83 -28.55 -34.21
CA ARG A 359 15.19 -27.74 -35.27
C ARG A 359 13.91 -28.42 -35.80
N CYS A 360 12.93 -27.59 -36.18
CA CYS A 360 11.84 -27.71 -37.19
C CYS A 360 10.54 -27.16 -36.59
N GLY A 361 9.73 -26.32 -37.24
CA GLY A 361 9.70 -25.79 -38.59
C GLY A 361 8.64 -24.68 -38.67
N LYS A 362 8.65 -23.97 -39.81
CA LYS A 362 7.78 -22.86 -40.17
C LYS A 362 6.29 -23.25 -40.20
N GLY A 363 5.43 -22.27 -39.91
CA GLY A 363 3.99 -22.33 -40.22
C GLY A 363 3.31 -20.99 -39.95
N ASP A 364 3.25 -20.16 -40.99
CA ASP A 364 2.40 -18.96 -41.07
C ASP A 364 0.91 -19.37 -41.14
N TRP A 365 0.03 -18.72 -40.37
CA TRP A 365 -1.36 -18.44 -40.76
C TRP A 365 -1.85 -17.17 -40.08
N ALA A 366 -2.49 -16.31 -40.87
CA ALA A 366 -3.02 -15.00 -40.51
C ALA A 366 -4.54 -15.04 -40.24
N ASN A 367 -4.98 -14.05 -39.46
CA ASN A 367 -6.29 -13.38 -39.42
C ASN A 367 -7.57 -14.14 -39.02
N GLY A 368 -8.29 -13.59 -38.03
CA GLY A 368 -9.70 -13.88 -37.75
C GLY A 368 -10.26 -13.10 -36.55
N LEU A 369 -11.36 -12.38 -36.76
CA LEU A 369 -12.00 -11.39 -35.89
C LEU A 369 -12.70 -11.93 -34.62
N PHE A 370 -12.82 -11.02 -33.64
CA PHE A 370 -13.87 -10.82 -32.61
C PHE A 370 -15.16 -11.68 -32.72
N MET A 371 -15.58 -12.39 -31.65
CA MET A 371 -16.47 -11.88 -30.58
C MET A 371 -16.85 -12.99 -29.56
N GLU A 372 -16.98 -12.55 -28.32
CA GLU A 372 -17.85 -13.01 -27.22
C GLU A 372 -17.71 -14.38 -26.53
N GLU A 373 -17.95 -14.27 -25.21
CA GLU A 373 -18.31 -15.26 -24.20
C GLU A 373 -17.26 -16.28 -23.71
N GLY A 374 -16.94 -16.16 -22.41
CA GLY A 374 -16.44 -17.28 -21.62
C GLY A 374 -15.33 -16.93 -20.63
N TYR A 375 -15.55 -16.02 -19.67
CA TYR A 375 -14.63 -15.92 -18.53
C TYR A 375 -15.02 -16.97 -17.48
N ARG A 376 -14.59 -18.22 -17.74
CA ARG A 376 -14.46 -19.28 -16.73
C ARG A 376 -13.18 -19.04 -15.91
N ASP A 377 -13.32 -19.26 -14.62
CA ASP A 377 -12.30 -19.80 -13.72
C ASP A 377 -10.90 -19.21 -13.87
N SER A 378 -10.71 -18.01 -13.30
CA SER A 378 -9.39 -17.65 -12.78
C SER A 378 -9.06 -18.63 -11.66
N ALA A 379 -8.27 -19.64 -12.02
CA ALA A 379 -7.67 -20.60 -11.13
C ALA A 379 -7.11 -19.88 -9.89
N PHE A 380 -7.72 -20.19 -8.75
CA PHE A 380 -7.20 -19.88 -7.43
C PHE A 380 -5.80 -20.48 -7.37
N ILE A 381 -4.76 -19.65 -7.48
CA ILE A 381 -3.39 -20.08 -7.16
C ILE A 381 -3.44 -20.37 -5.66
N PRO A 382 -3.32 -21.64 -5.20
CA PRO A 382 -3.33 -21.91 -3.79
C PRO A 382 -2.11 -21.20 -3.22
N ARG A 383 -2.32 -20.28 -2.28
CA ARG A 383 -1.26 -19.80 -1.40
C ARG A 383 -0.52 -21.04 -0.90
N LYS A 384 0.77 -21.18 -1.18
CA LYS A 384 1.55 -22.33 -0.73
C LYS A 384 1.82 -22.12 0.76
N TRP A 385 1.38 -23.08 1.56
CA TRP A 385 1.36 -23.02 3.02
C TRP A 385 2.57 -23.76 3.61
N MET A 386 3.15 -23.22 4.70
CA MET A 386 4.26 -23.80 5.49
C MET A 386 3.85 -24.04 6.95
N PRO A 387 4.40 -25.02 7.72
CA PRO A 387 3.92 -25.33 9.09
C PRO A 387 4.97 -25.81 10.19
N PHE A 388 4.79 -25.76 11.55
CA PHE A 388 5.78 -26.25 12.59
C PHE A 388 5.41 -27.17 13.82
N GLY A 389 6.31 -28.07 14.25
CA GLY A 389 6.06 -29.17 15.21
C GLY A 389 5.94 -28.84 16.72
N THR A 390 5.50 -29.86 17.48
CA THR A 390 5.07 -29.82 18.89
C THR A 390 6.23 -29.94 19.91
N PHE A 391 6.16 -29.21 21.05
CA PHE A 391 7.04 -29.40 22.22
C PHE A 391 6.25 -29.63 23.53
N HIS A 392 6.71 -30.63 24.29
CA HIS A 392 6.21 -31.05 25.60
C HIS A 392 6.88 -30.25 26.73
N LEU A 393 6.09 -29.68 27.62
CA LEU A 393 6.55 -29.08 28.89
C LEU A 393 6.81 -30.19 29.92
N SER A 394 8.07 -30.32 30.36
CA SER A 394 8.41 -30.99 31.61
C SER A 394 8.42 -29.94 32.73
N THR A 395 7.55 -30.16 33.71
CA THR A 395 7.54 -29.52 35.03
C THR A 395 8.92 -29.51 35.68
N CYS A 396 9.30 -28.37 36.27
CA CYS A 396 10.14 -28.29 37.46
C CYS A 396 9.91 -26.94 38.17
N LEU A 397 9.23 -27.04 39.33
CA LEU A 397 9.17 -26.18 40.53
C LEU A 397 9.32 -24.66 40.40
#